data_AF-A0A6P0XYX9-F1
#
_entry.id   AF-A0A6P0XYX9-F1
#
_cell.length_a   1.000
_cell.length_b   1.000
_cell.length_c   1.000
_cell.angle_alpha   90.00
_cell.angle_beta   90.00
_cell.angle_gamma   90.00
#
_symmetry.space_group_name_H-M   'P 1'
#
loop_
_entity.id
_entity.type
_entity.pdbx_description
1 polymer ?
#
loop_
_entity_poly.entity_id
_entity_poly.type
_entity_poly.pdbx_seq_one_letter_code
_entity_poly.pdbx_strand_id
1 'polypeptide(L)'
;LDLPGYAIGGVSVGEPGELIDDIVKVTAPLLPEDKPRYLMGVGTYREMVRAIASGIDLFDCVIPTRLGRHGVALVRGERWNLKNAKFREDYTPLDESCPCYCCQNFSRAYLAHLVRAKESLGYTLLSLHNVTELIRFTQSIRDAILGDRFTREFAGWL
;
A
#
# COMPACT_ATOMS: atom_id res chain seq x y z
N LEU A 1 8.65 -0.25 30.33
CA LEU A 1 9.96 -0.23 29.64
C LEU A 1 10.03 1.08 28.88
N ASP A 2 11.13 1.81 28.94
CA ASP A 2 11.39 2.97 28.09
C ASP A 2 12.16 2.50 26.85
N LEU A 3 11.46 2.39 25.73
CA LEU A 3 12.02 1.90 24.47
C LEU A 3 12.05 3.05 23.44
N PRO A 4 12.89 2.97 22.40
CA PRO A 4 12.90 3.96 21.32
C PRO A 4 11.60 4.03 20.50
N GLY A 5 10.78 2.97 20.53
CA GLY A 5 9.49 2.87 19.85
C GLY A 5 8.73 1.61 20.29
N TYR A 6 7.44 1.55 19.96
CA TYR A 6 6.54 0.49 20.41
C TYR A 6 5.82 -0.15 19.23
N ALA A 7 5.86 -1.48 19.16
CA ALA A 7 5.17 -2.22 18.11
C ALA A 7 3.87 -2.82 18.63
N ILE A 8 2.84 -2.80 17.79
CA ILE A 8 1.63 -3.61 17.92
C ILE A 8 1.83 -4.84 17.03
N GLY A 9 2.22 -5.94 17.67
CA GLY A 9 2.31 -7.27 17.06
C GLY A 9 1.15 -8.16 17.47
N GLY A 10 1.11 -9.38 16.95
CA GLY A 10 0.05 -10.35 17.25
C GLY A 10 -1.28 -10.08 16.54
N VAL A 11 -1.29 -9.09 15.65
CA VAL A 11 -2.36 -8.83 14.67
C VAL A 11 -1.88 -9.19 13.26
N SER A 12 -2.79 -9.27 12.30
CA SER A 12 -2.55 -9.74 10.93
C SER A 12 -2.05 -11.20 10.87
N VAL A 13 -2.61 -12.06 11.72
CA VAL A 13 -2.29 -13.50 11.84
C VAL A 13 -3.36 -14.42 11.25
N GLY A 14 -4.44 -13.85 10.71
CA GLY A 14 -5.51 -14.58 9.99
C GLY A 14 -6.92 -14.13 10.35
N GLU A 15 -7.04 -13.19 11.29
CA GLU A 15 -8.28 -12.54 11.66
C GLU A 15 -8.81 -11.60 10.56
N PRO A 16 -10.12 -11.27 10.57
CA PRO A 16 -10.68 -10.27 9.67
C PRO A 16 -10.07 -8.89 9.90
N GLY A 17 -9.93 -8.10 8.84
CA GLY A 17 -9.37 -6.74 8.92
C GLY A 17 -10.14 -5.81 9.87
N GLU A 18 -11.46 -5.98 10.00
CA GLU A 18 -12.27 -5.22 10.97
C GLU A 18 -11.82 -5.47 12.41
N LEU A 19 -11.42 -6.70 12.75
CA LEU A 19 -10.92 -7.01 14.09
C LEU A 19 -9.53 -6.39 14.33
N ILE A 20 -8.69 -6.31 13.29
CA ILE A 20 -7.41 -5.58 13.36
C ILE A 20 -7.68 -4.11 13.67
N ASP A 21 -8.61 -3.48 12.95
CA ASP A 21 -8.98 -2.08 13.14
C ASP A 21 -9.45 -1.83 14.57
N ASP A 22 -10.34 -2.67 15.10
CA ASP A 22 -10.87 -2.56 16.47
C ASP A 22 -9.77 -2.69 17.53
N ILE A 23 -8.87 -3.66 17.38
CA ILE A 23 -7.74 -3.87 18.28
C ILE A 23 -6.81 -2.65 18.25
N VAL A 24 -6.43 -2.18 17.06
CA VAL A 24 -5.50 -1.04 16.89
C VAL A 24 -6.11 0.24 17.47
N LYS A 25 -7.40 0.47 17.24
CA LYS A 25 -8.12 1.64 17.77
C LYS A 25 -8.10 1.72 19.30
N VAL A 26 -8.13 0.57 19.99
CA VAL A 26 -8.06 0.51 21.45
C VAL A 26 -6.62 0.55 21.95
N THR A 27 -5.70 -0.12 21.27
CA THR A 27 -4.34 -0.35 21.77
C THR A 27 -3.37 0.80 21.46
N ALA A 28 -3.44 1.40 20.27
CA ALA A 28 -2.52 2.47 19.87
C ALA A 28 -2.55 3.70 20.81
N PRO A 29 -3.71 4.18 21.29
CA PRO A 29 -3.76 5.30 22.25
C PRO A 29 -3.16 5.00 23.63
N LEU A 30 -2.97 3.72 23.98
CA LEU A 30 -2.35 3.31 25.25
C LEU A 30 -0.81 3.34 25.19
N LEU A 31 -0.24 3.48 23.99
CA LEU A 31 1.19 3.57 23.78
C LEU A 31 1.67 5.02 23.96
N PRO A 32 2.92 5.25 24.43
CA PRO A 32 3.47 6.59 24.57
C PRO A 32 3.31 7.44 23.31
N GLU A 33 2.89 8.70 23.46
CA GLU A 33 2.62 9.64 22.36
C GLU A 33 3.89 10.24 21.76
N ASP A 34 4.97 10.31 22.55
CA ASP A 34 6.26 10.88 22.17
C ASP A 34 7.20 9.87 21.47
N LYS A 35 6.70 8.66 21.18
CA LYS A 35 7.48 7.53 20.65
C LYS A 35 6.79 6.96 19.40
N PRO A 36 7.55 6.57 18.36
CA PRO A 36 6.98 5.95 17.16
C PRO A 36 6.21 4.67 17.47
N ARG A 37 5.05 4.52 16.85
CA ARG A 37 4.17 3.36 16.95
C ARG A 37 4.16 2.57 15.64
N TYR A 38 4.53 1.30 15.72
CA TYR A 38 4.71 0.42 14.56
C TYR A 38 3.66 -0.68 14.51
N LEU A 39 2.88 -0.76 13.43
CA LEU A 39 1.94 -1.84 13.19
C LEU A 39 2.55 -2.89 12.26
N MET A 40 2.73 -4.11 12.76
CA MET A 40 3.45 -5.17 12.05
C MET A 40 2.56 -5.91 11.05
N GLY A 41 3.02 -6.08 9.81
CA GLY A 41 2.41 -6.97 8.80
C GLY A 41 1.20 -6.42 8.04
N VAL A 42 0.77 -5.20 8.34
CA VAL A 42 -0.41 -4.55 7.74
C VAL A 42 -0.02 -3.65 6.57
N GLY A 43 -0.80 -3.63 5.49
CA GLY A 43 -0.43 -2.82 4.32
C GLY A 43 -1.44 -2.66 3.20
N THR A 44 -2.74 -2.94 3.41
CA THR A 44 -3.75 -2.45 2.45
C THR A 44 -4.05 -0.97 2.71
N TYR A 45 -4.60 -0.29 1.69
CA TYR A 45 -4.87 1.15 1.76
C TYR A 45 -5.79 1.51 2.91
N ARG A 46 -6.91 0.78 3.03
CA ARG A 46 -7.90 1.00 4.08
C ARG A 46 -7.32 0.76 5.48
N GLU A 47 -6.62 -0.36 5.66
CA GLU A 47 -6.00 -0.68 6.96
C GLU A 47 -4.97 0.37 7.37
N MET A 48 -4.12 0.84 6.44
CA MET A 48 -3.14 1.89 6.74
C MET A 48 -3.84 3.20 7.14
N VAL A 49 -4.88 3.63 6.43
CA VAL A 49 -5.61 4.87 6.76
C VAL A 49 -6.22 4.78 8.17
N ARG A 50 -6.88 3.67 8.50
CA ARG A 50 -7.52 3.46 9.81
C ARG A 50 -6.52 3.34 10.95
N ALA A 51 -5.41 2.65 10.71
CA ALA A 51 -4.32 2.55 11.68
C ALA A 51 -3.65 3.91 11.93
N ILE A 52 -3.39 4.70 10.88
CA ILE A 52 -2.86 6.06 11.01
C ILE A 52 -3.85 6.96 11.76
N ALA A 53 -5.15 6.86 11.47
CA ALA A 53 -6.19 7.58 12.21
C ALA A 53 -6.25 7.20 13.70
N SER A 54 -5.77 6.00 14.04
CA SER A 54 -5.66 5.49 15.41
C SER A 54 -4.30 5.82 16.06
N GLY A 55 -3.39 6.46 15.33
CA GLY A 55 -2.10 6.94 15.84
C GLY A 55 -0.88 6.07 15.51
N ILE A 56 -0.95 5.19 14.50
CA ILE A 56 0.20 4.42 14.01
C ILE A 56 1.07 5.24 13.05
N ASP A 57 2.39 5.10 13.17
CA ASP A 57 3.40 5.86 12.40
C ASP A 57 4.16 5.00 11.38
N LEU A 58 4.32 3.70 11.64
CA LEU A 58 5.19 2.79 10.89
C LEU A 58 4.45 1.53 10.47
N PHE A 59 4.80 1.00 9.29
CA PHE A 59 4.19 -0.19 8.69
C PHE A 59 5.24 -1.02 7.94
N ASP A 60 4.99 -2.31 7.84
CA ASP A 60 5.66 -3.21 6.92
C ASP A 60 4.64 -4.17 6.28
N CYS A 61 4.82 -4.49 5.00
CA CYS A 61 3.96 -5.46 4.36
C CYS A 61 4.59 -6.06 3.09
N VAL A 62 4.34 -7.36 2.88
CA VAL A 62 4.75 -8.07 1.65
C VAL A 62 3.81 -7.86 0.47
N ILE A 63 2.59 -7.33 0.69
CA ILE A 63 1.54 -7.15 -0.32
C ILE A 63 2.06 -6.54 -1.63
N PRO A 64 2.77 -5.39 -1.66
CA PRO A 64 3.15 -4.75 -2.93
C PRO A 64 4.02 -5.66 -3.81
N THR A 65 5.04 -6.28 -3.22
CA THR A 65 5.98 -7.13 -3.96
C THR A 65 5.39 -8.49 -4.26
N ARG A 66 4.60 -9.07 -3.36
CA ARG A 66 3.90 -10.36 -3.59
C ARG A 66 2.90 -10.22 -4.74
N LEU A 67 2.08 -9.18 -4.72
CA LEU A 67 1.12 -8.91 -5.80
C LEU A 67 1.83 -8.66 -7.14
N GLY A 68 2.92 -7.89 -7.13
CA GLY A 68 3.72 -7.65 -8.33
C GLY A 68 4.20 -8.95 -8.99
N ARG A 69 4.73 -9.89 -8.19
CA ARG A 69 5.13 -11.23 -8.66
C ARG A 69 3.97 -12.12 -9.12
N HIS A 70 2.75 -11.84 -8.70
CA HIS A 70 1.55 -12.53 -9.18
C HIS A 70 0.91 -11.87 -10.41
N GLY A 71 1.50 -10.79 -10.93
CA GLY A 71 0.99 -10.08 -12.10
C GLY A 71 -0.10 -9.06 -11.77
N VAL A 72 -0.13 -8.57 -10.53
CA VAL A 72 -1.12 -7.59 -10.06
C VAL A 72 -0.44 -6.25 -9.80
N ALA A 73 -0.96 -5.19 -10.40
CA ALA A 73 -0.58 -3.81 -10.11
C ALA A 73 -1.54 -3.19 -9.09
N LEU A 74 -1.01 -2.36 -8.19
CA LEU A 74 -1.76 -1.45 -7.34
C LEU A 74 -1.84 -0.11 -8.06
N VAL A 75 -3.05 0.40 -8.31
CA VAL A 75 -3.26 1.68 -8.97
C VAL A 75 -4.35 2.44 -8.23
N ARG A 76 -3.99 3.49 -7.49
CA ARG A 76 -4.92 4.37 -6.77
C ARG A 76 -5.88 3.62 -5.85
N GLY A 77 -5.36 2.63 -5.12
CA GLY A 77 -6.14 1.78 -4.20
C GLY A 77 -6.79 0.56 -4.85
N GLU A 78 -6.80 0.47 -6.18
CA GLU A 78 -7.38 -0.66 -6.91
C GLU A 78 -6.34 -1.71 -7.28
N ARG A 79 -6.80 -2.98 -7.35
CA ARG A 79 -5.97 -4.12 -7.77
C ARG A 79 -6.25 -4.47 -9.21
N TRP A 80 -5.26 -4.32 -10.09
CA TRP A 80 -5.38 -4.64 -11.50
C TRP A 80 -4.64 -5.92 -11.82
N ASN A 81 -5.35 -6.96 -12.25
CA ASN A 81 -4.74 -8.20 -12.75
C ASN A 81 -4.35 -8.03 -14.22
N LEU A 82 -3.05 -7.92 -14.50
CA LEU A 82 -2.52 -7.67 -15.85
C LEU A 82 -2.70 -8.88 -16.80
N LYS A 83 -3.15 -10.03 -16.29
CA LYS A 83 -3.56 -11.17 -17.12
C LYS A 83 -4.93 -10.95 -17.80
N ASN A 84 -5.70 -9.96 -17.38
CA ASN A 84 -7.00 -9.63 -17.99
C ASN A 84 -6.85 -9.14 -19.44
N ALA A 85 -7.75 -9.59 -20.32
CA ALA A 85 -7.69 -9.32 -21.75
C ALA A 85 -7.70 -7.82 -22.09
N LYS A 86 -8.40 -7.01 -21.28
CA LYS A 86 -8.49 -5.54 -21.44
C LYS A 86 -7.14 -4.83 -21.53
N PHE A 87 -6.08 -5.42 -20.97
CA PHE A 87 -4.74 -4.84 -20.96
C PHE A 87 -3.87 -5.27 -22.15
N ARG A 88 -4.34 -6.13 -23.07
CA ARG A 88 -3.49 -6.67 -24.16
C ARG A 88 -3.06 -5.61 -25.17
N GLU A 89 -3.92 -4.64 -25.44
CA GLU A 89 -3.72 -3.59 -26.46
C GLU A 89 -3.85 -2.19 -25.83
N ASP A 90 -3.68 -2.10 -24.52
CA ASP A 90 -3.67 -0.83 -23.80
C ASP A 90 -2.25 -0.26 -23.79
N TYR A 91 -1.98 0.71 -24.67
CA TYR A 91 -0.65 1.31 -24.82
C TYR A 91 -0.34 2.43 -23.83
N THR A 92 -1.23 2.70 -22.87
CA THR A 92 -1.01 3.68 -21.80
C THR A 92 -0.19 3.09 -20.63
N PRO A 93 0.48 3.92 -19.80
CA PRO A 93 1.19 3.42 -18.61
C PRO A 93 0.22 2.99 -17.50
N LEU A 94 0.68 2.26 -16.47
CA LEU A 94 -0.18 1.87 -15.34
C LEU A 94 -0.86 3.09 -14.69
N ASP A 95 -0.07 4.12 -14.36
CA ASP A 95 -0.53 5.42 -13.86
C ASP A 95 0.34 6.53 -14.43
N GLU A 96 -0.26 7.46 -15.18
CA GLU A 96 0.43 8.60 -15.82
C GLU A 96 1.06 9.56 -14.80
N SER A 97 0.55 9.56 -13.56
CA SER A 97 1.10 10.40 -12.49
C SER A 97 2.24 9.75 -11.72
N CYS A 98 2.51 8.45 -11.96
CA CYS A 98 3.51 7.70 -11.20
C CYS A 98 4.92 7.95 -11.77
N PRO A 99 5.89 8.42 -10.95
CA PRO A 99 7.24 8.74 -11.40
C PRO A 99 8.15 7.52 -11.48
N CYS A 100 7.65 6.29 -11.28
CA CYS A 100 8.51 5.10 -11.27
C CYS A 100 9.00 4.74 -12.68
N TYR A 101 10.15 4.08 -12.75
CA TYR A 101 10.73 3.60 -14.01
C TYR A 101 9.76 2.74 -14.84
N CYS A 102 8.90 1.95 -14.18
CA CYS A 102 7.88 1.15 -14.86
C CYS A 102 6.89 2.02 -15.64
N CYS A 103 6.26 3.00 -14.98
CA CYS A 103 5.24 3.87 -15.60
C CYS A 103 5.83 4.83 -16.63
N GLN A 104 7.09 5.22 -16.49
CA GLN A 104 7.73 6.15 -17.42
C GLN A 104 8.17 5.49 -18.75
N ASN A 105 8.35 4.17 -18.77
CA ASN A 105 9.02 3.49 -19.89
C ASN A 105 8.19 2.37 -20.53
N PHE A 106 7.14 1.87 -19.88
CA PHE A 106 6.42 0.69 -20.35
C PHE A 106 4.91 0.89 -20.34
N SER A 107 4.26 0.37 -21.38
CA SER A 107 2.80 0.33 -21.48
C SER A 107 2.20 -0.85 -20.73
N ARG A 108 0.90 -0.75 -20.39
CA ARG A 108 0.12 -1.86 -19.84
C ARG A 108 0.14 -3.07 -20.78
N ALA A 109 0.06 -2.89 -22.10
CA ALA A 109 0.17 -3.94 -23.10
C ALA A 109 1.47 -4.73 -22.97
N TYR A 110 2.61 -4.04 -22.90
CA TYR A 110 3.91 -4.69 -22.76
C TYR A 110 4.03 -5.42 -21.43
N LEU A 111 3.63 -4.79 -20.32
CA LEU A 111 3.62 -5.43 -19.00
C LEU A 111 2.72 -6.67 -18.97
N ALA A 112 1.55 -6.58 -19.59
CA ALA A 112 0.58 -7.66 -19.69
C ALA A 112 1.10 -8.82 -20.57
N HIS A 113 1.91 -8.53 -21.60
CA HIS A 113 2.65 -9.53 -22.36
C HIS A 113 3.68 -10.24 -21.47
N LEU A 114 4.58 -9.50 -20.79
CA LEU A 114 5.61 -10.07 -19.92
C LEU A 114 5.02 -10.98 -18.83
N VAL A 115 3.94 -10.52 -18.17
CA VAL A 115 3.25 -11.32 -17.14
C VAL A 115 2.68 -12.63 -17.68
N ARG A 116 2.17 -12.64 -18.92
CA ARG A 116 1.64 -13.87 -19.55
C ARG A 116 2.74 -14.80 -20.05
N ALA A 117 3.82 -14.22 -20.56
CA ALA A 117 5.04 -14.93 -20.94
C ALA A 117 5.80 -15.47 -19.73
N LYS A 118 5.44 -15.03 -18.51
CA LYS A 118 6.09 -15.36 -17.24
C LYS A 118 7.54 -14.88 -17.15
N GLU A 119 7.82 -13.76 -17.82
CA GLU A 119 9.13 -13.12 -17.82
C GLU A 119 9.40 -12.40 -16.50
N SER A 120 10.59 -12.61 -15.94
CA SER A 120 10.99 -12.05 -14.64
C SER A 120 10.94 -10.51 -14.61
N LEU A 121 11.26 -9.87 -15.73
CA LEU A 121 11.19 -8.42 -15.89
C LEU A 121 9.79 -7.88 -15.58
N GLY A 122 8.73 -8.56 -16.00
CA GLY A 122 7.36 -8.13 -15.72
C GLY A 122 7.08 -8.07 -14.22
N TYR A 123 7.52 -9.07 -13.47
CA TYR A 123 7.35 -9.13 -12.02
C TYR A 123 8.16 -8.06 -11.29
N THR A 124 9.39 -7.80 -11.74
CA THR A 124 10.26 -6.74 -11.20
C THR A 124 9.63 -5.36 -11.41
N LEU A 125 9.16 -5.07 -12.63
CA LEU A 125 8.53 -3.79 -12.97
C LEU A 125 7.24 -3.55 -12.18
N LEU A 126 6.40 -4.58 -12.03
CA LEU A 126 5.19 -4.47 -11.22
C LEU A 126 5.49 -4.32 -9.72
N SER A 127 6.50 -5.03 -9.21
CA SER A 127 6.91 -4.89 -7.80
C SER A 127 7.44 -3.49 -7.52
N LEU A 128 8.25 -2.93 -8.43
CA LEU A 128 8.75 -1.56 -8.36
C LEU A 128 7.58 -0.56 -8.32
N HIS A 129 6.66 -0.67 -9.29
CA HIS A 129 5.47 0.19 -9.35
C HIS A 129 4.66 0.13 -8.06
N ASN A 130 4.34 -1.07 -7.57
CA ASN A 130 3.51 -1.24 -6.37
C ASN A 130 4.16 -0.67 -5.10
N VAL A 131 5.49 -0.77 -4.98
CA VAL A 131 6.22 -0.17 -3.85
C VAL A 131 6.20 1.35 -3.96
N THR A 132 6.48 1.90 -5.14
CA THR A 132 6.41 3.36 -5.37
C THR A 132 5.01 3.88 -5.08
N GLU A 133 3.98 3.17 -5.50
CA GLU A 133 2.58 3.54 -5.27
C GLU A 133 2.25 3.61 -3.78
N LEU A 134 2.64 2.61 -2.97
CA LEU A 134 2.40 2.66 -1.52
C LEU A 134 3.16 3.80 -0.82
N ILE A 135 4.39 4.08 -1.25
CA ILE A 135 5.17 5.21 -0.73
C ILE A 135 4.46 6.54 -1.07
N ARG A 136 3.98 6.71 -2.30
CA ARG A 136 3.22 7.89 -2.70
C ARG A 136 1.93 8.03 -1.91
N PHE A 137 1.24 6.92 -1.65
CA PHE A 137 0.03 6.91 -0.85
C PHE A 137 0.29 7.38 0.58
N THR A 138 1.31 6.84 1.27
CA THR A 138 1.64 7.28 2.63
C THR A 138 2.18 8.72 2.68
N GLN A 139 2.90 9.17 1.65
CA GLN A 139 3.28 10.58 1.49
C GLN A 139 2.04 11.49 1.38
N SER A 140 1.04 11.11 0.59
CA SER A 140 -0.19 11.90 0.47
C SER A 140 -0.97 11.98 1.79
N ILE A 141 -0.97 10.90 2.57
CA ILE A 141 -1.56 10.90 3.93
C ILE A 141 -0.80 11.89 4.83
N ARG A 142 0.54 11.84 4.82
CA ARG A 142 1.38 12.76 5.59
C ARG A 142 1.09 14.21 5.25
N ASP A 143 1.01 14.54 3.96
CA ASP A 143 0.73 15.90 3.49
C ASP A 143 -0.68 16.36 3.89
N ALA A 144 -1.66 15.46 3.91
CA ALA A 144 -3.01 15.74 4.37
C ALA A 144 -3.08 15.94 5.89
N ILE A 145 -2.30 15.20 6.69
CA ILE A 145 -2.21 15.39 8.15
C ILE A 145 -1.59 16.75 8.46
N LEU A 146 -0.41 17.04 7.89
CA LEU A 146 0.29 18.32 8.09
C LEU A 146 -0.54 19.51 7.59
N GLY A 147 -1.41 19.27 6.62
CA GLY A 147 -2.30 20.26 6.04
C GLY A 147 -3.67 20.38 6.70
N ASP A 148 -3.95 19.65 7.78
CA ASP A 148 -5.26 19.57 8.47
C ASP A 148 -6.44 19.22 7.53
N ARG A 149 -6.20 18.27 6.61
CA ARG A 149 -7.18 17.80 5.60
C ARG A 149 -7.39 16.29 5.61
N PHE A 150 -6.69 15.55 6.46
CA PHE A 150 -6.71 14.09 6.49
C PHE A 150 -8.13 13.50 6.56
N THR A 151 -8.94 13.94 7.51
CA THR A 151 -10.31 13.42 7.70
C THR A 151 -11.22 13.68 6.51
N ARG A 152 -10.97 14.75 5.75
CA ARG A 152 -11.73 15.09 4.54
C ARG A 152 -11.26 14.30 3.31
N GLU A 153 -9.95 14.24 3.08
CA GLU A 153 -9.37 13.62 1.90
C GLU A 153 -9.43 12.08 1.96
N PHE A 154 -9.38 11.50 3.16
CA PHE A 154 -9.36 10.06 3.37
C PHE A 154 -10.66 9.52 4.00
N ALA A 155 -11.73 10.33 4.04
CA ALA A 155 -13.04 9.99 4.61
C ALA A 155 -13.61 8.66 4.09
N GLY A 156 -13.38 8.32 2.82
CA GLY A 156 -13.89 7.09 2.20
C GLY A 156 -13.25 5.80 2.72
N TRP A 157 -12.16 5.90 3.50
CA TRP A 157 -11.47 4.76 4.10
C TRP A 157 -11.56 4.72 5.63
N LEU A 158 -12.01 5.80 6.27
CA LEU A 158 -12.30 5.87 7.70
C LEU A 158 -13.60 5.13 7.99
#